data_AF-A0A836HPD9-F1
#
_entry.id   AF-A0A836HPD9-F1
#
_cell.length_a   1.000
_cell.length_b   1.000
_cell.length_c   1.000
_cell.angle_alpha   90.00
_cell.angle_beta   90.00
_cell.angle_gamma   90.00
#
_symmetry.space_group_name_H-M   'P 1'
#
loop_
_entity.id
_entity.type
_entity.pdbx_description
1 polymer ?
#
loop_
_entity_poly.entity_id
_entity_poly.type
_entity_poly.pdbx_seq_one_letter_code
_entity_poly.pdbx_strand_id
1 'polypeptide(L)'
;MIAPSFPSRRLILLLVAVAMMAAAVTVAMDGVPYEPIYHIRPPKNWVNDPNGPYRDPVTGKVHLYMQYNPNGPLWGDIAWYHVTSEDYVKWTRPESPVAVWADRWYDKWGAYSGTMMNNNYSEPVMVYTCTEPENIQRQCIANPPKSDLHGKRTLDTLVKSPLNVIMSEDMIPGIVATENFRDPTEWWQDPASGRQQCAGTPLHSTTPPLTCSRTDGHAHRHTEPVATGATARRGEAPRQSRMNLRRYLKQSFICTDQVEGLTSWNC
;
A
#
# COMPACT_ATOMS: atom_id res chain seq x y z
N MET A 1 15.64 -71.21 9.14
CA MET A 1 14.57 -70.29 9.60
C MET A 1 15.16 -69.40 10.68
N ILE A 2 15.33 -68.10 10.42
CA ILE A 2 15.84 -67.13 11.42
C ILE A 2 14.61 -66.62 12.18
N ALA A 3 14.55 -66.86 13.49
CA ALA A 3 13.47 -66.35 14.32
C ALA A 3 13.55 -64.81 14.41
N PRO A 4 12.43 -64.08 14.31
CA PRO A 4 12.46 -62.63 14.42
C PRO A 4 12.92 -62.22 15.83
N SER A 5 13.97 -61.39 15.90
CA SER A 5 14.45 -60.82 17.15
C SER A 5 13.51 -59.70 17.59
N PHE A 6 12.79 -59.91 18.69
CA PHE A 6 11.96 -58.86 19.29
C PHE A 6 12.85 -57.82 19.99
N PRO A 7 12.56 -56.51 19.86
CA PRO A 7 13.31 -55.47 20.53
C PRO A 7 13.22 -55.63 22.05
N SER A 8 14.33 -55.38 22.75
CA SER A 8 14.37 -55.50 24.21
C SER A 8 13.40 -54.50 24.87
N ARG A 9 12.87 -54.84 26.07
CA ARG A 9 12.01 -53.93 26.84
C ARG A 9 12.63 -52.54 27.04
N ARG A 10 13.96 -52.46 27.19
CA ARG A 10 14.69 -51.20 27.30
C ARG A 10 14.62 -50.37 26.02
N LEU A 11 14.73 -51.03 24.86
CA LEU A 11 14.61 -50.36 23.56
C LEU A 11 13.18 -49.87 23.31
N ILE A 12 12.17 -50.65 23.68
CA ILE A 12 10.75 -50.24 23.58
C ILE A 12 10.47 -49.01 24.46
N LEU A 13 10.91 -49.02 25.73
CA LEU A 13 10.73 -47.89 26.64
C LEU A 13 11.44 -46.63 26.17
N LEU A 14 12.65 -46.76 25.61
CA LEU A 14 13.39 -45.64 25.04
C LEU A 14 12.67 -45.05 23.82
N LEU A 15 12.16 -45.89 22.92
CA LEU A 15 11.41 -45.42 21.74
C LEU A 15 10.11 -44.72 22.13
N VAL A 16 9.39 -45.22 23.13
CA VAL A 16 8.19 -44.56 23.65
C VAL A 16 8.54 -43.21 24.29
N ALA A 17 9.63 -43.14 25.08
CA ALA A 17 10.06 -41.89 25.69
C ALA A 17 10.47 -40.84 24.64
N VAL A 18 11.19 -41.24 23.59
CA VAL A 18 11.56 -40.35 22.47
C VAL A 18 10.33 -39.89 21.70
N ALA A 19 9.37 -40.77 21.41
CA ALA A 19 8.11 -40.41 20.74
C ALA A 19 7.27 -39.43 21.58
N MET A 20 7.18 -39.65 22.89
CA MET A 20 6.49 -38.75 23.82
C MET A 20 7.17 -37.39 23.91
N MET A 21 8.51 -37.36 23.92
CA MET A 21 9.29 -36.12 23.95
C MET A 21 9.15 -35.35 22.63
N ALA A 22 9.16 -36.03 21.49
CA ALA A 22 8.89 -35.43 20.19
C ALA A 22 7.46 -34.86 20.10
N ALA A 23 6.45 -35.59 20.57
CA ALA A 23 5.07 -35.10 20.62
C ALA A 23 4.93 -33.88 21.53
N ALA A 24 5.59 -33.87 22.70
CA ALA A 24 5.58 -32.73 23.61
C ALA A 24 6.25 -31.49 23.00
N VAL A 25 7.35 -31.66 22.25
CA VAL A 25 8.03 -30.58 21.54
C VAL A 25 7.15 -30.00 20.42
N THR A 26 6.48 -30.85 19.63
CA THR A 26 5.56 -30.39 18.57
C THR A 26 4.40 -29.58 19.17
N VAL A 27 3.77 -30.07 20.24
CA VAL A 27 2.68 -29.36 20.94
C VAL A 27 3.15 -28.03 21.54
N ALA A 28 4.38 -27.97 22.05
CA ALA A 28 4.95 -26.73 22.58
C ALA A 28 5.28 -25.70 21.49
N MET A 29 5.64 -26.15 20.27
CA MET A 29 5.90 -25.27 19.12
C MET A 29 4.62 -24.80 18.41
N ASP A 30 3.56 -25.60 18.45
CA ASP A 30 2.23 -25.23 17.94
C ASP A 30 1.50 -24.16 18.79
N GLY A 31 2.04 -23.84 19.98
CA GLY A 31 1.40 -22.99 20.99
C GLY A 31 1.78 -21.52 21.01
N VAL A 32 2.75 -21.07 20.19
CA VAL A 32 3.08 -19.64 20.07
C VAL A 32 2.36 -19.10 18.83
N PRO A 33 1.29 -18.29 18.98
CA PRO A 33 0.64 -17.68 17.84
C PRO A 33 1.68 -16.77 17.16
N TYR A 34 2.08 -17.11 15.93
CA TYR A 34 2.86 -16.20 15.07
C TYR A 34 2.04 -14.97 14.64
N GLU A 35 0.76 -14.91 15.05
CA GLU A 35 -0.11 -13.79 14.79
C GLU A 35 0.27 -12.58 15.65
N PRO A 36 0.52 -11.41 15.04
CA PRO A 36 0.77 -10.18 15.79
C PRO A 36 -0.42 -9.80 16.68
N ILE A 37 -0.13 -9.45 17.92
CA ILE A 37 -1.15 -9.03 18.91
C ILE A 37 -1.55 -7.55 18.74
N TYR A 38 -0.63 -6.71 18.24
CA TYR A 38 -0.80 -5.26 18.14
C TYR A 38 -0.61 -4.69 16.74
N HIS A 39 -0.32 -5.52 15.74
CA HIS A 39 -0.22 -5.06 14.34
C HIS A 39 -1.50 -5.40 13.59
N ILE A 40 -1.98 -4.44 12.81
CA ILE A 40 -3.18 -4.60 11.99
C ILE A 40 -2.93 -5.59 10.86
N ARG A 41 -3.86 -6.52 10.66
CA ARG A 41 -3.89 -7.45 9.52
C ARG A 41 -5.33 -7.89 9.23
N PRO A 42 -5.62 -8.31 7.98
CA PRO A 42 -6.79 -9.13 7.71
C PRO A 42 -6.76 -10.42 8.55
N PRO A 43 -7.93 -11.00 8.92
CA PRO A 43 -7.98 -12.22 9.74
C PRO A 43 -7.26 -13.44 9.13
N LYS A 44 -7.07 -13.46 7.81
CA LYS A 44 -6.43 -14.54 7.06
C LYS A 44 -5.87 -14.00 5.75
N ASN A 45 -5.20 -14.88 4.99
CA ASN A 45 -4.72 -14.67 3.63
C ASN A 45 -3.57 -13.66 3.47
N TRP A 46 -3.16 -13.45 2.22
CA TRP A 46 -2.07 -12.55 1.82
C TRP A 46 -2.47 -11.08 1.97
N VAL A 47 -1.55 -10.28 2.51
CA VAL A 47 -1.64 -8.82 2.60
C VAL A 47 -0.28 -8.21 2.30
N ASN A 48 -0.25 -7.05 1.64
CA ASN A 48 0.98 -6.30 1.41
C ASN A 48 0.76 -4.79 1.58
N ASP A 49 0.87 -4.02 0.51
CA ASP A 49 1.01 -2.57 0.53
C ASP A 49 -0.15 -1.89 1.27
N PRO A 50 0.14 -0.92 2.18
CA PRO A 50 -0.88 -0.03 2.67
C PRO A 50 -1.34 0.89 1.53
N ASN A 51 -2.64 1.09 1.43
CA ASN A 51 -3.27 1.86 0.38
C ASN A 51 -4.18 2.93 0.99
N GLY A 52 -4.12 4.13 0.40
CA GLY A 52 -4.85 5.32 0.82
C GLY A 52 -5.05 5.50 2.32
N PRO A 53 -3.99 5.53 3.17
CA PRO A 53 -4.14 5.96 4.56
C PRO A 53 -4.79 7.35 4.61
N TYR A 54 -5.97 7.44 5.20
CA TYR A 54 -6.83 8.61 5.05
C TYR A 54 -7.50 8.95 6.38
N ARG A 55 -7.47 10.23 6.75
CA ARG A 55 -8.27 10.74 7.87
C ARG A 55 -9.39 11.58 7.32
N ASP A 56 -10.62 11.14 7.53
CA ASP A 56 -11.80 11.85 7.06
C ASP A 56 -11.93 13.21 7.80
N PRO A 57 -11.90 14.35 7.10
CA PRO A 57 -11.98 15.66 7.74
C PRO A 57 -13.36 15.91 8.38
N VAL A 58 -14.39 15.19 7.96
CA VAL A 58 -15.76 15.36 8.47
C VAL A 58 -15.99 14.55 9.75
N THR A 59 -15.70 13.24 9.73
CA THR A 59 -15.92 12.37 10.90
C THR A 59 -14.71 12.30 11.83
N GLY A 60 -13.51 12.67 11.37
CA GLY A 60 -12.26 12.52 12.10
C GLY A 60 -11.72 11.09 12.15
N LYS A 61 -12.45 10.12 11.57
CA LYS A 61 -12.09 8.70 11.54
C LYS A 61 -10.90 8.46 10.62
N VAL A 62 -10.05 7.52 11.02
CA VAL A 62 -8.91 7.03 10.23
C VAL A 62 -9.36 5.83 9.43
N HIS A 63 -9.00 5.78 8.16
CA HIS A 63 -9.24 4.69 7.23
C HIS A 63 -7.88 4.20 6.72
N LEU A 64 -7.70 2.88 6.71
CA LEU A 64 -6.53 2.23 6.12
C LEU A 64 -7.04 1.14 5.20
N TYR A 65 -6.53 1.16 3.96
CA TYR A 65 -6.75 0.09 3.00
C TYR A 65 -5.43 -0.66 2.83
N MET A 66 -5.47 -1.91 2.39
CA MET A 66 -4.28 -2.72 2.13
C MET A 66 -4.54 -3.63 0.94
N GLN A 67 -3.53 -3.84 0.09
CA GLN A 67 -3.59 -4.91 -0.91
C GLN A 67 -3.80 -6.25 -0.22
N TYR A 68 -4.76 -7.03 -0.70
CA TYR A 68 -5.25 -8.24 -0.08
C TYR A 68 -5.67 -9.27 -1.12
N ASN A 69 -5.30 -10.53 -0.90
CA ASN A 69 -5.84 -11.65 -1.69
C ASN A 69 -7.03 -12.29 -0.94
N PRO A 70 -8.27 -12.13 -1.41
CA PRO A 70 -9.44 -12.77 -0.80
C PRO A 70 -9.45 -14.30 -0.95
N ASN A 71 -8.69 -14.85 -1.88
CA ASN A 71 -8.74 -16.25 -2.30
C ASN A 71 -7.59 -17.11 -1.78
N GLY A 72 -6.51 -16.53 -1.23
CA GLY A 72 -5.41 -17.36 -0.74
C GLY A 72 -4.29 -16.65 0.01
N PRO A 73 -3.38 -17.43 0.61
CA PRO A 73 -2.24 -16.92 1.39
C PRO A 73 -1.04 -16.51 0.54
N LEU A 74 -1.16 -16.54 -0.80
CA LEU A 74 -0.13 -16.14 -1.74
C LEU A 74 -0.58 -14.89 -2.52
N TRP A 75 0.37 -14.19 -3.11
CA TRP A 75 0.07 -13.06 -3.98
C TRP A 75 -0.80 -13.49 -5.17
N GLY A 76 -1.84 -12.71 -5.48
CA GLY A 76 -2.82 -12.96 -6.53
C GLY A 76 -4.17 -12.30 -6.23
N ASP A 77 -5.05 -12.18 -7.22
CA ASP A 77 -6.43 -11.66 -7.08
C ASP A 77 -6.52 -10.38 -6.24
N ILE A 78 -5.61 -9.44 -6.47
CA ILE A 78 -5.39 -8.30 -5.59
C ILE A 78 -6.64 -7.41 -5.53
N ALA A 79 -7.16 -7.27 -4.31
CA ALA A 79 -8.25 -6.40 -3.90
C ALA A 79 -7.78 -5.49 -2.75
N TRP A 80 -8.62 -4.56 -2.31
CA TRP A 80 -8.29 -3.66 -1.19
C TRP A 80 -9.10 -4.02 0.05
N TYR A 81 -8.42 -4.47 1.09
CA TYR A 81 -8.99 -4.72 2.41
C TYR A 81 -9.03 -3.44 3.24
N HIS A 82 -10.15 -3.14 3.89
CA HIS A 82 -10.40 -1.90 4.60
C HIS A 82 -10.60 -2.11 6.11
N VAL A 83 -10.00 -1.21 6.87
CA VAL A 83 -10.19 -1.08 8.32
C VAL A 83 -10.25 0.39 8.72
N THR A 84 -10.89 0.65 9.85
CA THR A 84 -11.00 2.01 10.40
C THR A 84 -10.49 2.09 11.83
N SER A 85 -10.11 3.28 12.27
CA SER A 85 -9.66 3.53 13.64
C SER A 85 -10.01 4.95 14.08
N GLU A 86 -10.14 5.14 15.39
CA GLU A 86 -10.27 6.47 16.01
C GLU A 86 -8.91 6.98 16.55
N ASP A 87 -7.97 6.07 16.82
CA ASP A 87 -6.74 6.34 17.59
C ASP A 87 -5.45 5.80 16.93
N TYR A 88 -5.54 5.24 15.71
CA TYR A 88 -4.45 4.56 14.97
C TYR A 88 -3.94 3.26 15.61
N VAL A 89 -4.52 2.81 16.72
CA VAL A 89 -4.07 1.63 17.48
C VAL A 89 -5.13 0.54 17.47
N LYS A 90 -6.36 0.89 17.81
CA LYS A 90 -7.51 -0.01 17.80
C LYS A 90 -8.22 0.10 16.46
N TRP A 91 -8.29 -1.01 15.75
CA TRP A 91 -8.86 -1.07 14.41
C TRP A 91 -10.16 -1.85 14.41
N THR A 92 -11.15 -1.28 13.73
CA THR A 92 -12.48 -1.86 13.49
C THR A 92 -12.55 -2.34 12.05
N ARG A 93 -13.01 -3.58 11.86
CA ARG A 93 -13.31 -4.16 10.55
C ARG A 93 -14.78 -3.89 10.21
N PRO A 94 -15.10 -3.36 9.03
CA PRO A 94 -16.49 -3.25 8.60
C PRO A 94 -17.07 -4.63 8.24
N GLU A 95 -18.39 -4.70 8.10
CA GLU A 95 -19.09 -5.95 7.72
C GLU A 95 -18.68 -6.44 6.33
N SER A 96 -18.42 -5.51 5.41
CA SER A 96 -17.87 -5.77 4.08
C SER A 96 -16.46 -5.19 4.01
N PRO A 97 -15.41 -5.95 4.35
CA PRO A 97 -14.06 -5.43 4.51
C PRO A 97 -13.27 -5.34 3.21
N VAL A 98 -13.84 -5.66 2.06
CA VAL A 98 -13.18 -5.44 0.76
C VAL A 98 -13.84 -4.26 0.07
N ALA A 99 -13.09 -3.15 -0.02
CA ALA A 99 -13.59 -1.87 -0.52
C ALA A 99 -13.45 -1.71 -2.04
N VAL A 100 -12.43 -2.34 -2.63
CA VAL A 100 -12.18 -2.37 -4.08
C VAL A 100 -11.89 -3.81 -4.48
N TRP A 101 -12.68 -4.33 -5.42
CA TRP A 101 -12.46 -5.64 -6.05
C TRP A 101 -11.78 -5.46 -7.41
N ALA A 102 -11.05 -6.45 -7.90
CA ALA A 102 -10.65 -6.56 -9.31
C ALA A 102 -11.81 -7.17 -10.12
N ASP A 103 -12.70 -6.32 -10.64
CA ASP A 103 -14.01 -6.74 -11.18
C ASP A 103 -14.41 -6.05 -12.50
N ARG A 104 -13.51 -5.25 -13.08
CA ARG A 104 -13.69 -4.58 -14.37
C ARG A 104 -12.65 -5.03 -15.37
N TRP A 105 -12.92 -4.78 -16.65
CA TRP A 105 -11.99 -5.16 -17.72
C TRP A 105 -10.61 -4.54 -17.54
N TYR A 106 -10.55 -3.29 -17.05
CA TYR A 106 -9.31 -2.52 -16.87
C TYR A 106 -8.52 -2.86 -15.60
N ASP A 107 -9.09 -3.62 -14.67
CA ASP A 107 -8.42 -4.03 -13.42
C ASP A 107 -8.53 -5.53 -13.16
N LYS A 108 -8.89 -6.31 -14.19
CA LYS A 108 -9.15 -7.74 -14.07
C LYS A 108 -7.94 -8.53 -13.56
N TRP A 109 -6.73 -8.01 -13.76
CA TRP A 109 -5.49 -8.63 -13.32
C TRP A 109 -5.07 -8.18 -11.90
N GLY A 110 -5.77 -7.20 -11.33
CA GLY A 110 -5.57 -6.69 -9.98
C GLY A 110 -5.90 -5.20 -9.80
N ALA A 111 -6.43 -4.86 -8.63
CA ALA A 111 -6.51 -3.49 -8.15
C ALA A 111 -5.29 -3.21 -7.26
N TYR A 112 -4.20 -2.72 -7.86
CA TYR A 112 -2.94 -2.47 -7.18
C TYR A 112 -2.99 -1.18 -6.35
N SER A 113 -1.84 -0.79 -5.80
CA SER A 113 -1.70 0.29 -4.82
C SER A 113 -2.16 1.64 -5.33
N GLY A 114 -2.47 2.51 -4.36
CA GLY A 114 -3.00 3.83 -4.65
C GLY A 114 -3.18 4.67 -3.40
N THR A 115 -3.76 5.84 -3.59
CA THR A 115 -3.85 6.89 -2.58
C THR A 115 -5.26 7.45 -2.37
N MET A 116 -5.46 7.90 -1.13
CA MET A 116 -6.58 8.61 -0.54
C MET A 116 -6.42 10.14 -0.48
N MET A 117 -7.19 10.96 -1.20
CA MET A 117 -7.12 12.42 -0.99
C MET A 117 -8.47 13.13 -1.14
N ASN A 118 -8.56 14.37 -0.67
CA ASN A 118 -9.78 15.17 -0.82
C ASN A 118 -9.79 15.97 -2.12
N ASN A 119 -10.95 16.08 -2.75
CA ASN A 119 -11.21 17.12 -3.74
C ASN A 119 -11.44 18.48 -3.05
N ASN A 120 -11.69 19.52 -3.87
CA ASN A 120 -11.95 20.88 -3.37
C ASN A 120 -13.22 21.02 -2.51
N TYR A 121 -14.06 19.99 -2.45
CA TYR A 121 -15.30 19.94 -1.68
C TYR A 121 -15.17 19.07 -0.41
N SER A 122 -13.96 18.68 -0.02
CA SER A 122 -13.71 17.76 1.12
C SER A 122 -14.35 16.37 0.94
N GLU A 123 -14.52 15.95 -0.31
CA GLU A 123 -14.94 14.60 -0.62
C GLU A 123 -13.70 13.76 -0.96
N PRO A 124 -13.60 12.54 -0.39
CA PRO A 124 -12.53 11.61 -0.71
C PRO A 124 -12.60 11.17 -2.18
N VAL A 125 -11.44 11.22 -2.82
CA VAL A 125 -11.15 10.71 -4.15
C VAL A 125 -10.00 9.73 -4.03
N MET A 126 -10.22 8.50 -4.49
CA MET A 126 -9.17 7.51 -4.57
C MET A 126 -8.66 7.39 -5.99
N VAL A 127 -7.34 7.30 -6.10
CA VAL A 127 -6.65 6.95 -7.34
C VAL A 127 -5.83 5.72 -7.07
N TYR A 128 -5.91 4.72 -7.94
CA TYR A 128 -5.18 3.47 -7.81
C TYR A 128 -4.71 2.96 -9.15
N THR A 129 -3.76 2.04 -9.12
CA THR A 129 -3.32 1.34 -10.33
C THR A 129 -4.25 0.19 -10.65
N CYS A 130 -4.89 0.26 -11.80
CA CYS A 130 -5.67 -0.81 -12.38
C CYS A 130 -4.80 -1.60 -13.36
N THR A 131 -4.84 -2.93 -13.28
CA THR A 131 -4.03 -3.80 -14.15
C THR A 131 -4.86 -4.64 -15.10
N GLU A 132 -4.49 -4.55 -16.36
CA GLU A 132 -5.01 -5.35 -17.45
C GLU A 132 -4.20 -6.63 -17.65
N PRO A 133 -4.67 -7.56 -18.52
CA PRO A 133 -3.87 -8.69 -18.96
C PRO A 133 -2.45 -8.26 -19.38
N GLU A 134 -1.51 -9.20 -19.26
CA GLU A 134 -0.07 -8.94 -19.45
C GLU A 134 0.53 -7.91 -18.47
N ASN A 135 -0.19 -7.63 -17.36
CA ASN A 135 0.22 -6.67 -16.33
C ASN A 135 0.40 -5.24 -16.87
N ILE A 136 -0.41 -4.83 -17.85
CA ILE A 136 -0.46 -3.45 -18.30
C ILE A 136 -1.03 -2.59 -17.16
N GLN A 137 -0.22 -1.67 -16.62
CA GLN A 137 -0.56 -0.83 -15.48
C GLN A 137 -1.04 0.54 -15.93
N ARG A 138 -2.23 0.93 -15.48
CA ARG A 138 -2.86 2.23 -15.78
C ARG A 138 -3.45 2.83 -14.51
N GLN A 139 -3.88 4.10 -14.55
CA GLN A 139 -4.45 4.76 -13.38
C GLN A 139 -5.97 4.86 -13.47
N CYS A 140 -6.65 4.53 -12.38
CA CYS A 140 -8.10 4.48 -12.25
C CYS A 140 -8.57 5.22 -10.98
N ILE A 141 -9.83 5.63 -10.97
CA ILE A 141 -10.50 6.27 -9.83
C ILE A 141 -11.59 5.37 -9.26
N ALA A 142 -11.70 5.33 -7.93
CA ALA A 142 -12.85 4.77 -7.22
C ALA A 142 -13.24 5.69 -6.05
N ASN A 143 -14.50 6.07 -5.93
CA ASN A 143 -14.93 7.01 -4.89
C ASN A 143 -16.03 6.39 -4.04
N PRO A 144 -16.16 6.76 -2.76
CA PRO A 144 -17.31 6.36 -1.97
C PRO A 144 -18.61 6.77 -2.67
N PRO A 145 -19.67 5.95 -2.60
CA PRO A 145 -20.95 6.32 -3.18
C PRO A 145 -21.48 7.59 -2.52
N LYS A 146 -22.14 8.47 -3.30
CA LYS A 146 -22.69 9.73 -2.78
C LYS A 146 -23.62 9.53 -1.58
N SER A 147 -24.36 8.43 -1.55
CA SER A 147 -25.24 8.05 -0.42
C SER A 147 -24.46 7.83 0.88
N ASP A 148 -23.23 7.32 0.81
CA ASP A 148 -22.39 7.16 1.99
C ASP A 148 -21.77 8.49 2.43
N LEU A 149 -21.32 9.33 1.48
CA LEU A 149 -20.74 10.65 1.78
C LEU A 149 -21.69 11.58 2.56
N HIS A 150 -22.99 11.47 2.32
CA HIS A 150 -24.05 12.23 3.01
C HIS A 150 -24.77 11.42 4.11
N GLY A 151 -24.38 10.15 4.30
CA GLY A 151 -25.02 9.22 5.22
C GLY A 151 -24.13 8.91 6.42
N LYS A 152 -23.89 7.62 6.65
CA LYS A 152 -23.04 7.13 7.74
C LYS A 152 -21.55 7.45 7.51
N ARG A 153 -21.16 7.68 6.25
CA ARG A 153 -19.79 8.01 5.82
C ARG A 153 -18.79 6.98 6.34
N THR A 154 -19.07 5.71 6.08
CA THR A 154 -18.21 4.60 6.53
C THR A 154 -17.02 4.38 5.61
N LEU A 155 -17.17 4.75 4.33
CA LEU A 155 -16.18 4.58 3.26
C LEU A 155 -15.76 3.11 3.07
N ASP A 156 -16.65 2.17 3.42
CA ASP A 156 -16.37 0.73 3.38
C ASP A 156 -16.37 0.16 1.96
N THR A 157 -17.10 0.81 1.04
CA THR A 157 -17.21 0.40 -0.36
C THR A 157 -16.89 1.57 -1.28
N LEU A 158 -16.09 1.33 -2.31
CA LEU A 158 -15.72 2.33 -3.30
C LEU A 158 -16.28 1.94 -4.67
N VAL A 159 -16.91 2.92 -5.32
CA VAL A 159 -17.51 2.78 -6.63
C VAL A 159 -16.55 3.31 -7.68
N LYS A 160 -16.17 2.43 -8.60
CA LYS A 160 -15.27 2.78 -9.71
C LYS A 160 -15.93 3.79 -10.65
N SER A 161 -15.14 4.76 -11.09
CA SER A 161 -15.61 5.76 -12.06
C SER A 161 -15.98 5.11 -13.40
N PRO A 162 -17.09 5.52 -14.04
CA PRO A 162 -17.40 5.11 -15.42
C PRO A 162 -16.41 5.68 -16.45
N LEU A 163 -15.58 6.67 -16.05
CA LEU A 163 -14.54 7.28 -16.89
C LEU A 163 -13.20 6.57 -16.81
N ASN A 164 -13.09 5.47 -16.05
CA ASN A 164 -11.87 4.67 -16.05
C ASN A 164 -11.68 4.01 -17.42
N VAL A 165 -10.47 4.00 -17.97
CA VAL A 165 -9.18 4.40 -17.37
C VAL A 165 -8.94 5.92 -17.48
N ILE A 166 -8.41 6.55 -16.42
CA ILE A 166 -8.16 8.02 -16.40
C ILE A 166 -6.78 8.42 -16.88
N MET A 167 -5.82 7.49 -16.92
CA MET A 167 -4.48 7.72 -17.43
C MET A 167 -3.88 6.42 -17.95
N SER A 168 -3.65 6.39 -19.25
CA SER A 168 -3.07 5.26 -19.99
C SER A 168 -1.75 5.68 -20.64
N GLU A 169 -1.03 4.70 -21.16
CA GLU A 169 0.30 4.85 -21.76
C GLU A 169 0.33 5.79 -22.97
N ASP A 170 -0.75 5.85 -23.76
CA ASP A 170 -0.87 6.75 -24.91
C ASP A 170 -0.94 8.23 -24.50
N MET A 171 -1.34 8.50 -23.26
CA MET A 171 -1.38 9.85 -22.69
C MET A 171 -0.03 10.33 -22.17
N ILE A 172 0.97 9.44 -22.10
CA ILE A 172 2.28 9.69 -21.47
C ILE A 172 3.40 9.49 -22.51
N PRO A 173 3.86 10.57 -23.16
CA PRO A 173 4.97 10.49 -24.11
C PRO A 173 6.23 9.91 -23.47
N GLY A 174 6.82 8.90 -24.10
CA GLY A 174 8.10 8.32 -23.68
C GLY A 174 8.00 7.30 -22.55
N ILE A 175 6.79 6.87 -22.17
CA ILE A 175 6.64 5.70 -21.30
C ILE A 175 7.21 4.46 -21.98
N VAL A 176 8.08 3.75 -21.27
CA VAL A 176 8.68 2.48 -21.69
C VAL A 176 8.39 1.47 -20.60
N ALA A 177 7.88 0.29 -20.99
CA ALA A 177 7.37 -0.78 -20.11
C ALA A 177 6.06 -0.42 -19.38
N THR A 178 4.93 -0.78 -19.99
CA THR A 178 3.58 -0.57 -19.44
C THR A 178 3.33 -1.36 -18.15
N GLU A 179 4.14 -2.37 -17.87
CA GLU A 179 4.16 -3.14 -16.63
C GLU A 179 4.91 -2.45 -15.48
N ASN A 180 5.31 -1.19 -15.68
CA ASN A 180 6.12 -0.42 -14.74
C ASN A 180 5.61 1.01 -14.52
N PHE A 181 4.29 1.22 -14.57
CA PHE A 181 3.66 2.52 -14.37
C PHE A 181 2.52 2.45 -13.36
N ARG A 182 2.83 2.69 -12.07
CA ARG A 182 1.89 2.43 -10.98
C ARG A 182 2.13 3.31 -9.75
N ASP A 183 1.30 3.07 -8.74
CA ASP A 183 1.37 3.62 -7.38
C ASP A 183 1.22 5.14 -7.34
N PRO A 184 0.06 5.67 -7.79
CA PRO A 184 -0.17 7.11 -7.83
C PRO A 184 -0.13 7.73 -6.43
N THR A 185 0.57 8.86 -6.28
CA THR A 185 0.63 9.61 -5.02
C THR A 185 -0.51 10.61 -4.86
N GLU A 186 -0.63 11.22 -3.68
CA GLU A 186 -1.51 12.38 -3.52
C GLU A 186 -1.16 13.50 -4.50
N TRP A 187 -2.19 14.24 -4.95
CA TRP A 187 -2.01 15.52 -5.63
C TRP A 187 -1.63 16.60 -4.63
N TRP A 188 -0.63 17.41 -4.97
CA TRP A 188 -0.22 18.59 -4.22
C TRP A 188 -0.13 19.79 -5.15
N GLN A 189 -0.40 20.98 -4.63
CA GLN A 189 -0.20 22.21 -5.38
C GLN A 189 1.27 22.64 -5.31
N ASP A 190 1.86 22.81 -6.48
CA ASP A 190 3.17 23.43 -6.65
C ASP A 190 3.14 24.86 -6.11
N PRO A 191 3.92 25.18 -5.06
CA PRO A 191 3.95 26.52 -4.51
C PRO A 191 4.48 27.57 -5.49
N ALA A 192 5.27 27.19 -6.50
CA ALA A 192 5.84 28.11 -7.48
C ALA A 192 4.87 28.43 -8.61
N SER A 193 4.10 27.44 -9.10
CA SER A 193 3.22 27.60 -10.26
C SER A 193 1.73 27.59 -9.94
N GLY A 194 1.32 27.21 -8.72
CA GLY A 194 -0.07 27.00 -8.33
C GLY A 194 -0.75 25.80 -8.99
N ARG A 195 -0.04 25.03 -9.82
CA ARG A 195 -0.58 23.84 -10.52
C ARG A 195 -0.63 22.65 -9.58
N GLN A 196 -1.68 21.82 -9.70
CA GLN A 196 -1.71 20.51 -9.05
C GLN A 196 -0.71 19.57 -9.74
N GLN A 197 0.03 18.79 -8.96
CA GLN A 197 0.99 17.79 -9.40
C GLN A 197 0.74 16.49 -8.60
N CYS A 198 0.82 15.32 -9.23
CA CYS A 198 1.07 14.04 -8.53
C CYS A 198 2.34 13.41 -9.10
N ALA A 199 2.97 12.52 -8.34
CA ALA A 199 4.05 11.69 -8.85
C ALA A 199 3.53 10.29 -9.21
N GLY A 200 3.99 9.76 -10.34
CA GLY A 200 3.97 8.33 -10.66
C GLY A 200 5.33 7.93 -11.20
N THR A 201 5.86 6.76 -10.86
CA THR A 201 7.22 6.36 -11.24
C THR A 201 7.23 5.50 -12.50
N PRO A 202 7.84 5.95 -13.62
CA PRO A 202 8.42 5.04 -14.62
C PRO A 202 9.80 4.54 -14.13
N LEU A 203 10.16 3.31 -14.46
CA LEU A 203 11.21 2.56 -13.74
C LEU A 203 12.53 2.34 -14.50
N HIS A 204 12.80 3.08 -15.57
CA HIS A 204 14.14 3.04 -16.16
C HIS A 204 15.06 4.05 -15.47
N SER A 205 16.33 3.68 -15.30
CA SER A 205 17.37 4.37 -14.50
C SER A 205 17.73 5.79 -14.94
N THR A 206 17.00 6.35 -15.90
CA THR A 206 17.15 7.72 -16.42
C THR A 206 15.81 8.45 -16.56
N THR A 207 14.68 7.78 -16.30
CA THR A 207 13.35 8.36 -16.50
C THR A 207 12.84 8.97 -15.18
N PRO A 208 12.53 10.26 -15.17
CA PRO A 208 12.09 10.95 -13.97
C PRO A 208 10.68 10.52 -13.50
N PRO A 209 10.35 10.65 -12.20
CA PRO A 209 8.96 10.53 -11.75
C PRO A 209 8.09 11.51 -12.54
N LEU A 210 7.04 10.98 -13.16
CA LEU A 210 6.14 11.74 -14.01
C LEU A 210 5.25 12.61 -13.14
N THR A 211 5.26 13.92 -13.42
CA THR A 211 4.29 14.85 -12.85
C THR A 211 3.06 14.94 -13.74
N CYS A 212 1.86 14.77 -13.16
CA CYS A 212 0.62 14.99 -13.89
C CYS A 212 -0.08 16.24 -13.35
N SER A 213 -0.49 17.15 -14.25
CA SER A 213 -1.20 18.37 -13.88
C SER A 213 -2.69 18.34 -14.21
N ARG A 214 -3.50 18.99 -13.37
CA ARG A 214 -4.97 19.09 -13.52
C ARG A 214 -5.36 20.55 -13.71
N THR A 215 -6.03 20.88 -14.81
CA THR A 215 -6.61 22.22 -15.06
C THR A 215 -8.14 22.24 -15.00
N ASP A 216 -8.84 21.11 -15.16
CA ASP A 216 -10.29 21.13 -15.42
C ASP A 216 -11.03 19.80 -15.13
N GLY A 217 -10.40 18.83 -14.47
CA GLY A 217 -11.02 17.50 -14.26
C GLY A 217 -10.53 16.43 -15.21
N HIS A 218 -9.70 16.80 -16.18
CA HIS A 218 -8.87 15.87 -16.94
C HIS A 218 -7.39 16.08 -16.58
N ALA A 219 -6.62 15.00 -16.56
CA ALA A 219 -5.19 15.04 -16.32
C ALA A 219 -4.48 15.31 -17.65
N HIS A 220 -3.92 16.51 -17.83
CA HIS A 220 -3.14 16.83 -19.02
C HIS A 220 -1.96 17.76 -18.71
N ARG A 221 -0.88 17.54 -19.48
CA ARG A 221 0.40 18.27 -19.54
C ARG A 221 1.43 17.90 -18.46
N HIS A 222 2.56 17.41 -18.95
CA HIS A 222 3.78 17.16 -18.17
C HIS A 222 4.69 18.40 -18.15
N THR A 223 5.34 18.61 -17.01
CA THR A 223 6.54 19.45 -16.86
C THR A 223 7.66 18.59 -16.27
N GLU A 224 8.90 19.04 -16.46
CA GLU A 224 10.16 18.35 -16.12
C GLU A 224 10.19 17.58 -14.76
N PRO A 225 11.04 16.54 -14.62
CA PRO A 225 11.35 15.83 -13.37
C PRO A 225 11.34 16.68 -12.10
N VAL A 226 10.76 16.15 -11.01
CA VAL A 226 10.84 16.79 -9.68
C VAL A 226 11.97 16.22 -8.81
N ALA A 227 12.44 15.00 -9.06
CA ALA A 227 13.61 14.43 -8.38
C ALA A 227 14.18 13.21 -9.12
N THR A 228 15.51 13.10 -9.23
CA THR A 228 16.21 11.92 -9.77
C THR A 228 17.22 11.40 -8.75
N GLY A 229 17.35 10.06 -8.65
CA GLY A 229 18.46 9.40 -7.98
C GLY A 229 19.31 8.70 -9.04
N ALA A 230 20.57 9.13 -9.22
CA ALA A 230 21.44 8.72 -10.33
C ALA A 230 21.80 7.22 -10.37
N THR A 231 21.32 6.41 -9.42
CA THR A 231 21.64 4.98 -9.28
C THR A 231 20.47 4.11 -8.78
N ALA A 232 19.23 4.62 -8.74
CA ALA A 232 18.10 3.88 -8.19
C ALA A 232 17.55 2.82 -9.16
N ARG A 233 17.45 1.56 -8.71
CA ARG A 233 16.61 0.53 -9.35
C ARG A 233 15.18 0.68 -8.82
N ARG A 234 14.18 0.70 -9.71
CA ARG A 234 12.72 0.60 -9.45
C ARG A 234 12.19 1.36 -8.22
N GLY A 235 11.55 2.52 -8.40
CA GLY A 235 10.78 3.21 -7.37
C GLY A 235 9.33 2.72 -7.23
N GLU A 236 8.99 2.11 -6.09
CA GLU A 236 7.63 1.67 -5.73
C GLU A 236 7.06 2.55 -4.62
N ALA A 237 5.74 2.71 -4.61
CA ALA A 237 5.02 3.52 -3.61
C ALA A 237 5.69 4.88 -3.34
N PRO A 238 5.92 5.72 -4.37
CA PRO A 238 6.53 7.03 -4.18
C PRO A 238 5.71 7.86 -3.19
N ARG A 239 6.38 8.71 -2.40
CA ARG A 239 5.70 9.64 -1.50
C ARG A 239 6.44 10.97 -1.50
N GLN A 240 5.69 12.04 -1.71
CA GLN A 240 6.20 13.40 -1.59
C GLN A 240 5.31 14.17 -0.62
N SER A 241 5.88 14.67 0.46
CA SER A 241 5.16 15.44 1.48
C SER A 241 5.94 16.68 1.86
N ARG A 242 5.22 17.78 2.18
CA ARG A 242 5.86 18.97 2.74
C ARG A 242 6.24 18.71 4.19
N MET A 243 7.53 18.82 4.50
CA MET A 243 8.02 18.76 5.87
C MET A 243 8.29 20.18 6.39
N ASN A 244 7.70 20.54 7.54
CA ASN A 244 7.91 21.84 8.15
C ASN A 244 9.18 21.79 9.03
N LEU A 245 10.34 22.20 8.49
CA LEU A 245 11.67 22.04 9.13
C LEU A 245 11.75 22.63 10.56
N ARG A 246 10.95 23.66 10.89
CA ARG A 246 10.99 24.33 12.21
C ARG A 246 10.54 23.46 13.38
N ARG A 247 9.77 22.38 13.16
CA ARG A 247 9.37 21.46 14.24
C ARG A 247 10.35 20.30 14.45
N TYR A 248 11.13 19.93 13.43
CA TYR A 248 12.03 18.76 13.48
C TYR A 248 13.34 19.06 14.23
N LEU A 249 13.86 20.29 14.12
CA LEU A 249 15.13 20.70 14.75
C LEU A 249 15.13 20.70 16.29
N LYS A 250 13.97 20.53 16.95
CA LYS A 250 13.89 20.39 18.42
C LYS A 250 13.91 18.94 18.93
N GLN A 251 13.82 17.94 18.06
CA GLN A 251 13.64 16.53 18.47
C GLN A 251 14.76 15.58 18.01
N SER A 252 15.82 16.09 17.40
CA SER A 252 16.92 15.25 16.91
C SER A 252 18.27 15.94 17.08
N PHE A 253 18.71 16.11 18.32
CA PHE A 253 20.11 16.26 18.66
C PHE A 253 20.53 15.06 19.52
N ILE A 254 20.88 13.96 18.86
CA ILE A 254 21.89 13.03 19.37
C ILE A 254 22.96 13.06 18.29
N CYS A 255 23.95 13.93 18.49
CA CYS A 255 25.13 14.04 17.65
C CYS A 255 25.95 12.75 17.74
N THR A 256 26.33 12.20 16.60
CA THR A 256 27.59 11.46 16.48
C THR A 256 28.55 12.36 15.71
N ASP A 257 29.66 12.69 16.36
CA ASP A 257 30.76 13.52 15.89
C ASP A 257 31.48 12.97 14.65
N GLN A 258 32.28 13.86 14.03
CA GLN A 258 33.32 13.66 12.99
C GLN A 258 32.77 13.78 11.55
N VAL A 259 33.17 14.69 10.66
CA VAL A 259 34.43 15.45 10.46
C VAL A 259 34.13 16.80 9.77
N GLU A 260 35.01 17.76 10.06
CA GLU A 260 35.16 19.17 9.72
C GLU A 260 34.82 19.66 8.29
N GLY A 261 34.32 20.90 8.19
CA GLY A 261 34.51 21.74 7.00
C GLY A 261 33.43 22.80 6.69
N LEU A 262 33.61 24.02 7.21
CA LEU A 262 33.20 25.32 6.62
C LEU A 262 31.67 25.61 6.47
N THR A 263 31.04 26.22 7.46
CA THR A 263 30.88 27.68 7.73
C THR A 263 29.59 28.32 7.18
N SER A 264 28.81 28.83 8.15
CA SER A 264 27.75 29.86 8.11
C SER A 264 26.36 29.46 7.60
N TRP A 265 25.48 29.24 8.58
CA TRP A 265 24.03 29.39 8.49
C TRP A 265 23.66 30.80 8.97
N ASN A 266 22.71 31.45 8.29
CA ASN A 266 21.87 32.49 8.90
C ASN A 266 20.42 32.30 8.42
N CYS A 267 19.62 31.78 9.36
CA CYS A 267 18.15 31.62 9.49
C CYS A 267 17.25 31.32 8.29
#